data_AF-B6HEW0-F1
#
_entry.id   AF-B6HEW0-F1
#
_cell.length_a   1.000
_cell.length_b   1.000
_cell.length_c   1.000
_cell.angle_alpha   90.00
_cell.angle_beta   90.00
_cell.angle_gamma   90.00
#
_symmetry.space_group_name_H-M   'P 1'
#
loop_
_entity.id
_entity.type
_entity.pdbx_description
1 polymer ?
#
loop_
_entity_poly.entity_id
_entity_poly.type
_entity_poly.pdbx_seq_one_letter_code
_entity_poly.pdbx_strand_id
1 'polypeptide(L)'
;MTDPLKSLNDSGKPAPAISQKVYAIAGISVTVFGLEELRKEASEVACLWLLHPRLATQERMTGIANSTITDWNTRNQDKSSAKGLIAVSFDQRNHGTRTVDPLANESWKKGNPRHAQDMFSIFQGTAKDTSVLMDYLPSYTFPNGEHKITENLVLGVSLGGHAAWSCLLHEPRVTAGVVIIGCPDYVNLMADRARLSKLPSWTKSDPPGAEVLGSEALPTSFLETVNRYDPAGMMLKHVDCGPSTGPLREGPLPQPSESEQQVLRPILTRALAGKRILNLSGGKDKLVPYHRGEVFLNWFKESISSNGWFGDGAVSLEDIIDETAAHEVTAKMADEAVRFISETLAAGPDKAGRRGSVRESKI
;
A
#
# COMPACT_ATOMS: atom_id res chain seq x y z
N MET A 1 15.47 0.77 13.63
CA MET A 1 14.00 0.96 13.54
C MET A 1 13.37 -0.24 14.24
N THR A 2 12.24 -0.09 14.94
CA THR A 2 11.55 -1.26 15.53
C THR A 2 10.95 -2.08 14.38
N ASP A 3 11.10 -3.39 14.44
CA ASP A 3 10.54 -4.34 13.47
C ASP A 3 9.00 -4.32 13.54
N PRO A 4 8.29 -3.85 12.50
CA PRO A 4 6.84 -3.69 12.57
C PRO A 4 6.08 -5.01 12.70
N LEU A 5 6.67 -6.14 12.30
CA LEU A 5 6.01 -7.45 12.33
C LEU A 5 6.31 -8.24 13.60
N LYS A 6 7.10 -7.67 14.53
CA LYS A 6 7.48 -8.35 15.77
C LYS A 6 6.26 -8.74 16.61
N SER A 7 5.36 -7.80 16.87
CA SER A 7 4.18 -8.02 17.72
C SER A 7 3.25 -9.09 17.15
N LEU A 8 3.11 -9.14 15.83
CA LEU A 8 2.37 -10.20 15.14
C LEU A 8 3.05 -11.57 15.32
N ASN A 9 4.37 -11.64 15.10
CA ASN A 9 5.12 -12.89 15.23
C ASN A 9 5.12 -13.43 16.67
N ASP A 10 5.23 -12.54 17.66
CA ASP A 10 5.23 -12.88 19.08
C ASP A 10 3.84 -13.29 19.60
N SER A 11 2.76 -13.05 18.84
CA SER A 11 1.38 -13.39 19.23
C SER A 11 1.11 -14.89 19.34
N GLY A 12 2.06 -15.74 18.90
CA GLY A 12 2.03 -17.18 19.15
C GLY A 12 0.92 -17.95 18.43
N LYS A 13 0.23 -17.36 17.45
CA LYS A 13 -0.75 -18.08 16.62
C LYS A 13 -0.02 -19.15 15.79
N PRO A 14 -0.21 -20.47 16.07
CA PRO A 14 0.37 -21.52 15.23
C PRO A 14 -0.38 -21.50 13.90
N ALA A 15 0.31 -21.19 12.81
CA ALA A 15 -0.25 -21.32 11.47
C ALA A 15 0.24 -22.64 10.85
N PRO A 16 -0.62 -23.40 10.15
CA PRO A 16 -0.16 -24.51 9.32
C PRO A 16 0.93 -24.00 8.37
N ALA A 17 1.99 -24.77 8.21
CA ALA A 17 2.98 -24.47 7.19
C ALA A 17 2.34 -24.72 5.82
N ILE A 18 2.12 -23.64 5.06
CA ILE A 18 1.72 -23.74 3.65
C ILE A 18 2.97 -23.92 2.78
N SER A 19 2.80 -24.55 1.62
CA SER A 19 3.86 -24.77 0.66
C SER A 19 4.54 -23.47 0.23
N GLN A 20 5.85 -23.55 -0.02
CA GLN A 20 6.67 -22.43 -0.51
C GLN A 20 7.53 -22.91 -1.66
N LYS A 21 7.52 -22.17 -2.77
CA LYS A 21 8.37 -22.44 -3.92
C LYS A 21 9.02 -21.16 -4.41
N VAL A 22 10.34 -21.22 -4.59
CA VAL A 22 11.13 -20.08 -5.08
C VAL A 22 11.33 -20.19 -6.58
N TYR A 23 11.11 -19.08 -7.27
CA TYR A 23 11.32 -18.91 -8.70
C TYR A 23 12.25 -17.72 -8.96
N ALA A 24 13.06 -17.81 -10.02
CA ALA A 24 13.80 -16.67 -10.54
C ALA A 24 13.02 -16.09 -11.75
N ILE A 25 12.36 -14.95 -11.55
CA ILE A 25 11.48 -14.33 -12.55
C ILE A 25 12.00 -12.93 -12.84
N ALA A 26 12.31 -12.63 -14.11
CA ALA A 26 12.85 -11.34 -14.55
C ALA A 26 14.08 -10.85 -13.72
N GLY A 27 14.91 -11.78 -13.26
CA GLY A 27 16.07 -11.49 -12.41
C GLY A 27 15.76 -11.19 -10.95
N ILE A 28 14.53 -11.46 -10.49
CA ILE A 28 14.09 -11.31 -9.10
C ILE A 28 13.81 -12.69 -8.51
N SER A 29 14.30 -12.95 -7.29
CA SER A 29 13.93 -14.13 -6.51
C SER A 29 12.53 -13.92 -5.93
N VAL A 30 11.59 -14.79 -6.31
CA VAL A 30 10.18 -14.69 -6.00
C VAL A 30 9.76 -15.95 -5.24
N THR A 31 9.23 -15.77 -4.04
CA THR A 31 8.65 -16.86 -3.24
C THR A 31 7.15 -16.88 -3.46
N VAL A 32 6.65 -18.02 -3.94
CA VAL A 32 5.22 -18.29 -4.13
C VAL A 32 4.77 -19.24 -3.03
N PHE A 33 3.74 -18.84 -2.30
CA PHE A 33 3.11 -19.63 -1.25
C PHE A 33 1.77 -20.18 -1.72
N GLY A 34 1.38 -21.35 -1.23
CA GLY A 34 0.02 -21.85 -1.42
C GLY A 34 -0.20 -22.73 -2.64
N LEU A 35 0.85 -23.10 -3.39
CA LEU A 35 0.70 -23.86 -4.64
C LEU A 35 0.16 -25.28 -4.40
N GLU A 36 0.63 -25.97 -3.37
CA GLU A 36 0.15 -27.31 -3.02
C GLU A 36 -1.21 -27.28 -2.30
N GLU A 37 -1.60 -26.11 -1.80
CA GLU A 37 -2.90 -25.85 -1.18
C GLU A 37 -4.00 -25.50 -2.19
N LEU A 38 -3.66 -25.40 -3.48
CA LEU A 38 -4.66 -25.23 -4.53
C LEU A 38 -5.47 -26.51 -4.75
N ARG A 39 -6.79 -26.35 -4.84
CA ARG A 39 -7.70 -27.43 -5.22
C ARG A 39 -7.52 -27.75 -6.70
N LYS A 40 -7.53 -29.04 -7.06
CA LYS A 40 -7.38 -29.48 -8.46
C LYS A 40 -8.48 -28.94 -9.37
N GLU A 41 -9.68 -28.75 -8.81
CA GLU A 41 -10.88 -28.30 -9.52
C GLU A 41 -10.96 -26.76 -9.65
N ALA A 42 -10.07 -26.01 -8.99
CA ALA A 42 -10.09 -24.55 -9.05
C ALA A 42 -9.53 -24.05 -10.39
N SER A 43 -10.40 -23.65 -11.33
CA SER A 43 -9.94 -23.08 -12.61
C SER A 43 -9.35 -21.68 -12.50
N GLU A 44 -9.79 -20.92 -11.48
CA GLU A 44 -9.36 -19.55 -11.22
C GLU A 44 -8.57 -19.46 -9.91
N VAL A 45 -7.54 -18.60 -9.91
CA VAL A 45 -6.69 -18.31 -8.76
C VAL A 45 -6.60 -16.81 -8.55
N ALA A 46 -6.72 -16.37 -7.31
CA ALA A 46 -6.31 -15.04 -6.88
C ALA A 46 -4.87 -15.05 -6.41
N CYS A 47 -4.14 -13.97 -6.68
CA CYS A 47 -2.76 -13.78 -6.26
C CYS A 47 -2.64 -12.58 -5.31
N LEU A 48 -2.22 -12.83 -4.07
CA LEU A 48 -1.93 -11.81 -3.08
C LEU A 48 -0.44 -11.44 -3.10
N TRP A 49 -0.12 -10.22 -3.53
CA TRP A 49 1.24 -9.68 -3.56
C TRP A 49 1.61 -9.06 -2.21
N LEU A 50 2.60 -9.62 -1.53
CA LEU A 50 3.01 -9.25 -0.18
C LEU A 50 4.30 -8.41 -0.19
N LEU A 51 4.19 -7.16 0.25
CA LEU A 51 5.28 -6.17 0.22
C LEU A 51 5.76 -5.86 1.65
N HIS A 52 7.00 -6.23 1.96
CA HIS A 52 7.55 -6.23 3.32
C HIS A 52 7.95 -4.83 3.86
N PRO A 53 8.14 -4.62 5.18
CA PRO A 53 8.56 -3.32 5.71
C PRO A 53 10.02 -2.96 5.38
N ARG A 54 10.40 -1.69 5.61
CA ARG A 54 11.78 -1.21 5.43
C ARG A 54 12.74 -1.97 6.35
N LEU A 55 13.96 -2.20 5.90
CA LEU A 55 15.03 -2.94 6.59
C LEU A 55 14.68 -4.42 6.90
N ALA A 56 13.66 -4.97 6.25
CA ALA A 56 13.30 -6.37 6.33
C ALA A 56 13.59 -7.10 5.01
N THR A 57 13.18 -8.36 4.96
CA THR A 57 13.24 -9.25 3.79
C THR A 57 11.86 -9.83 3.52
N GLN A 58 11.70 -10.46 2.35
CA GLN A 58 10.46 -11.09 1.92
C GLN A 58 9.93 -12.14 2.90
N GLU A 59 10.81 -12.88 3.59
CA GLU A 59 10.46 -13.98 4.51
C GLU A 59 9.56 -13.49 5.65
N ARG A 60 9.65 -12.20 6.00
CA ARG A 60 8.82 -11.59 7.05
C ARG A 60 7.33 -11.62 6.72
N MET A 61 6.98 -11.78 5.45
CA MET A 61 5.59 -11.84 5.01
C MET A 61 4.96 -13.24 5.15
N THR A 62 5.75 -14.27 5.49
CA THR A 62 5.27 -15.67 5.61
C THR A 62 4.07 -15.80 6.55
N GLY A 63 4.09 -15.17 7.71
CA GLY A 63 2.99 -15.27 8.68
C GLY A 63 1.66 -14.78 8.09
N ILE A 64 1.69 -13.67 7.36
CA ILE A 64 0.50 -13.11 6.68
C ILE A 64 0.05 -14.05 5.55
N ALA A 65 0.99 -14.57 4.74
CA ALA A 65 0.67 -15.55 3.70
C ALA A 65 -0.07 -16.77 4.28
N ASN A 66 0.47 -17.35 5.35
CA ASN A 66 -0.11 -18.52 6.03
C ASN A 66 -1.51 -18.20 6.55
N SER A 67 -1.70 -17.09 7.26
CA SER A 67 -2.99 -16.72 7.83
C SER A 67 -4.05 -16.49 6.76
N THR A 68 -3.74 -15.77 5.68
CA THR A 68 -4.72 -15.48 4.63
C THR A 68 -5.09 -16.72 3.82
N ILE A 69 -4.12 -17.54 3.41
CA ILE A 69 -4.39 -18.76 2.63
C ILE A 69 -5.17 -19.78 3.47
N THR A 70 -4.79 -19.95 4.74
CA THR A 70 -5.50 -20.85 5.65
C THR A 70 -6.95 -20.40 5.85
N ASP A 71 -7.18 -19.12 6.17
CA ASP A 71 -8.54 -18.60 6.37
C ASP A 71 -9.40 -18.76 5.11
N TRP A 72 -8.86 -18.43 3.92
CA TRP A 72 -9.59 -18.58 2.66
C TRP A 72 -9.94 -20.05 2.37
N ASN A 73 -9.01 -20.97 2.61
CA ASN A 73 -9.23 -22.39 2.38
C ASN A 73 -10.25 -22.98 3.36
N THR A 74 -10.17 -22.62 4.65
CA THR A 74 -11.13 -23.04 5.67
C THR A 74 -12.55 -22.57 5.35
N ARG A 75 -12.72 -21.30 4.93
CA ARG A 75 -14.05 -20.76 4.54
C ARG A 75 -14.67 -21.44 3.33
N ASN A 76 -13.86 -22.11 2.52
CA ASN A 76 -14.28 -22.71 1.25
C ASN A 76 -13.98 -24.21 1.19
N GLN A 77 -13.81 -24.88 2.33
CA GLN A 77 -13.48 -26.32 2.39
C GLN A 77 -14.53 -27.18 1.65
N ASP A 78 -15.81 -26.80 1.74
CA ASP A 78 -16.93 -27.54 1.15
C ASP A 78 -17.25 -27.09 -0.29
N LYS A 79 -16.48 -26.16 -0.86
CA LYS A 79 -16.69 -25.59 -2.20
C LYS A 79 -15.53 -25.95 -3.11
N SER A 80 -15.61 -27.12 -3.75
CA SER A 80 -14.56 -27.62 -4.65
C SER A 80 -14.21 -26.67 -5.80
N SER A 81 -15.19 -25.93 -6.32
CA SER A 81 -15.00 -24.94 -7.40
C SER A 81 -14.65 -23.53 -6.92
N ALA A 82 -14.47 -23.30 -5.61
CA ALA A 82 -14.07 -22.00 -5.11
C ALA A 82 -12.70 -21.60 -5.67
N LYS A 83 -12.56 -20.32 -6.02
CA LYS A 83 -11.31 -19.70 -6.47
C LYS A 83 -10.16 -20.09 -5.53
N GLY A 84 -9.01 -20.47 -6.09
CA GLY A 84 -7.79 -20.70 -5.32
C GLY A 84 -7.17 -19.39 -4.84
N LEU A 85 -6.31 -19.44 -3.83
CA LEU A 85 -5.53 -18.29 -3.37
C LEU A 85 -4.07 -18.69 -3.23
N ILE A 86 -3.19 -17.98 -3.92
CA ILE A 86 -1.75 -18.00 -3.70
C ILE A 86 -1.30 -16.65 -3.16
N ALA A 87 -0.14 -16.63 -2.50
CA ALA A 87 0.54 -15.41 -2.12
C ALA A 87 1.93 -15.37 -2.74
N VAL A 88 2.44 -14.16 -2.96
CA VAL A 88 3.75 -13.94 -3.58
C VAL A 88 4.50 -12.86 -2.83
N SER A 89 5.74 -13.13 -2.45
CA SER A 89 6.66 -12.13 -1.91
C SER A 89 8.00 -12.18 -2.62
N PHE A 90 8.69 -11.06 -2.58
CA PHE A 90 10.04 -10.90 -3.11
C PHE A 90 10.71 -9.78 -2.33
N ASP A 91 12.04 -9.78 -2.30
CA ASP A 91 12.76 -8.68 -1.66
C ASP A 91 12.50 -7.39 -2.43
N GLN A 92 12.07 -6.36 -1.72
CA GLN A 92 11.90 -5.04 -2.30
C GLN A 92 13.24 -4.49 -2.78
N ARG A 93 13.21 -3.47 -3.63
CA ARG A 93 14.44 -2.85 -4.13
C ARG A 93 15.32 -2.40 -2.97
N ASN A 94 16.62 -2.63 -3.12
CA ASN A 94 17.63 -2.32 -2.13
C ASN A 94 17.44 -3.01 -0.77
N HIS A 95 16.68 -4.10 -0.68
CA HIS A 95 16.48 -4.87 0.55
C HIS A 95 16.86 -6.34 0.34
N GLY A 96 17.09 -7.06 1.46
CA GLY A 96 17.43 -8.48 1.46
C GLY A 96 18.53 -8.82 0.46
N THR A 97 18.27 -9.82 -0.37
CA THR A 97 19.14 -10.31 -1.45
C THR A 97 19.41 -9.29 -2.55
N ARG A 98 18.66 -8.19 -2.61
CA ARG A 98 18.76 -7.13 -3.63
C ARG A 98 19.39 -5.84 -3.09
N THR A 99 20.01 -5.87 -1.91
CA THR A 99 20.67 -4.71 -1.32
C THR A 99 21.85 -4.25 -2.17
N VAL A 100 21.86 -2.98 -2.55
CA VAL A 100 22.93 -2.33 -3.34
C VAL A 100 23.67 -1.31 -2.48
N ASP A 101 22.95 -0.42 -1.81
CA ASP A 101 23.49 0.59 -0.90
C ASP A 101 22.69 0.61 0.42
N PRO A 102 23.21 0.03 1.50
CA PRO A 102 22.54 0.03 2.80
C PRO A 102 22.20 1.43 3.33
N LEU A 103 23.00 2.46 3.01
CA LEU A 103 22.75 3.83 3.47
C LEU A 103 21.46 4.41 2.87
N ALA A 104 21.11 4.03 1.65
CA ALA A 104 19.85 4.43 1.02
C ALA A 104 18.61 3.90 1.78
N ASN A 105 18.77 2.86 2.60
CA ASN A 105 17.72 2.38 3.49
C ASN A 105 17.66 3.08 4.86
N GLU A 106 18.53 4.04 5.10
CA GLU A 106 18.58 4.79 6.35
C GLU A 106 17.85 6.15 6.25
N SER A 107 17.60 6.74 7.42
CA SER A 107 16.96 8.05 7.55
C SER A 107 17.97 9.21 7.50
N TRP A 108 17.49 10.45 7.37
CA TRP A 108 18.35 11.64 7.54
C TRP A 108 19.13 11.63 8.86
N LYS A 109 18.49 11.25 9.98
CA LYS A 109 19.16 11.14 11.30
C LYS A 109 20.25 10.07 11.37
N LYS A 110 20.25 9.15 10.41
CA LYS A 110 21.20 8.05 10.28
C LYS A 110 22.24 8.31 9.17
N GLY A 111 22.28 9.53 8.66
CA GLY A 111 23.31 9.96 7.71
C GLY A 111 22.95 9.81 6.25
N ASN A 112 21.71 9.43 5.90
CA ASN A 112 21.27 9.41 4.51
C ASN A 112 20.80 10.81 4.08
N PRO A 113 21.57 11.58 3.27
CA PRO A 113 21.14 12.90 2.80
C PRO A 113 19.94 12.83 1.84
N ARG A 114 19.77 11.70 1.13
CA ARG A 114 18.74 11.46 0.11
C ARG A 114 17.56 10.65 0.62
N HIS A 115 17.31 10.62 1.94
CA HIS A 115 16.28 9.76 2.55
C HIS A 115 14.89 9.86 1.88
N ALA A 116 14.47 11.05 1.45
CA ALA A 116 13.20 11.21 0.72
C ALA A 116 13.26 10.57 -0.69
N GLN A 117 14.30 10.87 -1.46
CA GLN A 117 14.49 10.35 -2.81
C GLN A 117 14.66 8.82 -2.82
N ASP A 118 15.49 8.30 -1.91
CA ASP A 118 15.80 6.88 -1.81
C ASP A 118 14.57 6.09 -1.40
N MET A 119 13.86 6.51 -0.34
CA MET A 119 12.66 5.81 0.10
C MET A 119 11.58 5.79 -0.99
N PHE A 120 11.33 6.93 -1.65
CA PHE A 120 10.32 7.01 -2.71
C PHE A 120 10.66 6.16 -3.93
N SER A 121 11.90 6.26 -4.42
CA SER A 121 12.35 5.48 -5.57
C SER A 121 12.34 3.98 -5.31
N ILE A 122 12.64 3.55 -4.07
CA ILE A 122 12.54 2.14 -3.66
C ILE A 122 11.11 1.64 -3.79
N PHE A 123 10.13 2.24 -3.10
CA PHE A 123 8.77 1.69 -3.10
C PHE A 123 8.04 1.85 -4.44
N GLN A 124 8.36 2.91 -5.20
CA GLN A 124 7.86 3.08 -6.57
C GLN A 124 8.45 2.03 -7.52
N GLY A 125 9.74 1.74 -7.37
CA GLY A 125 10.38 0.67 -8.12
C GLY A 125 9.86 -0.71 -7.72
N THR A 126 9.54 -0.95 -6.44
CA THR A 126 8.85 -2.17 -5.99
C THR A 126 7.50 -2.33 -6.70
N ALA A 127 6.68 -1.28 -6.79
CA ALA A 127 5.39 -1.37 -7.49
C ALA A 127 5.54 -1.73 -8.99
N LYS A 128 6.58 -1.21 -9.65
CA LYS A 128 6.93 -1.60 -11.02
C LYS A 128 7.41 -3.05 -11.11
N ASP A 129 8.20 -3.51 -10.15
CA ASP A 129 8.63 -4.90 -10.09
C ASP A 129 7.43 -5.83 -9.91
N THR A 130 6.47 -5.48 -9.05
CA THR A 130 5.20 -6.20 -8.89
C THR A 130 4.45 -6.33 -10.23
N SER A 131 4.33 -5.23 -10.98
CA SER A 131 3.69 -5.21 -12.31
C SER A 131 4.39 -6.15 -13.30
N VAL A 132 5.72 -6.12 -13.36
CA VAL A 132 6.52 -7.01 -14.22
C VAL A 132 6.33 -8.47 -13.79
N LEU A 133 6.38 -8.75 -12.48
CA LEU A 133 6.21 -10.11 -11.98
C LEU A 133 4.81 -10.67 -12.29
N MET A 134 3.76 -9.84 -12.28
CA MET A 134 2.41 -10.26 -12.70
C MET A 134 2.36 -10.75 -14.16
N ASP A 135 3.17 -10.20 -15.06
CA ASP A 135 3.21 -10.63 -16.46
C ASP A 135 3.75 -12.06 -16.59
N TYR A 136 4.78 -12.38 -15.81
CA TYR A 136 5.54 -13.62 -15.99
C TYR A 136 5.11 -14.74 -15.06
N LEU A 137 4.64 -14.42 -13.85
CA LEU A 137 4.29 -15.40 -12.81
C LEU A 137 3.45 -16.59 -13.33
N PRO A 138 2.36 -16.39 -14.12
CA PRO A 138 1.55 -17.52 -14.60
C PRO A 138 2.34 -18.55 -15.39
N SER A 139 3.32 -18.13 -16.20
CA SER A 139 4.14 -19.05 -17.02
C SER A 139 5.09 -19.92 -16.20
N TYR A 140 5.43 -19.50 -14.97
CA TYR A 140 6.29 -20.25 -14.06
C TYR A 140 5.48 -21.13 -13.10
N THR A 141 4.30 -20.69 -12.67
CA THR A 141 3.47 -21.42 -11.72
C THR A 141 2.50 -22.40 -12.40
N PHE A 142 1.97 -22.05 -13.57
CA PHE A 142 0.94 -22.80 -14.29
C PHE A 142 1.30 -22.96 -15.79
N PRO A 143 2.45 -23.59 -16.11
CA PRO A 143 2.97 -23.63 -17.49
C PRO A 143 2.07 -24.39 -18.47
N ASN A 144 1.20 -25.28 -17.99
CA ASN A 144 0.27 -26.03 -18.85
C ASN A 144 -1.17 -25.50 -18.75
N GLY A 145 -1.37 -24.35 -18.10
CA GLY A 145 -2.71 -23.78 -17.90
C GLY A 145 -3.55 -24.53 -16.87
N GLU A 146 -2.90 -25.17 -15.88
CA GLU A 146 -3.56 -25.89 -14.78
C GLU A 146 -4.52 -24.97 -14.01
N HIS A 147 -4.14 -23.70 -13.86
CA HIS A 147 -4.90 -22.66 -13.22
C HIS A 147 -4.72 -21.32 -13.94
N LYS A 148 -5.73 -20.45 -13.88
CA LYS A 148 -5.65 -19.08 -14.41
C LYS A 148 -5.65 -18.07 -13.27
N ILE A 149 -4.63 -17.20 -13.20
CA ILE A 149 -4.66 -16.05 -12.29
C ILE A 149 -5.66 -15.03 -12.86
N THR A 150 -6.79 -14.84 -12.18
CA THR A 150 -7.87 -13.92 -12.62
C THR A 150 -8.01 -12.69 -11.75
N GLU A 151 -7.38 -12.67 -10.58
CA GLU A 151 -7.51 -11.57 -9.63
C GLU A 151 -6.18 -11.32 -8.92
N ASN A 152 -5.80 -10.05 -8.79
CA ASN A 152 -4.59 -9.66 -8.07
C ASN A 152 -4.95 -8.70 -6.94
N LEU A 153 -4.45 -9.00 -5.74
CA LEU A 153 -4.55 -8.17 -4.57
C LEU A 153 -3.14 -7.78 -4.12
N VAL A 154 -2.99 -6.66 -3.43
CA VAL A 154 -1.72 -6.26 -2.82
C VAL A 154 -1.89 -6.05 -1.32
N LEU A 155 -0.92 -6.49 -0.52
CA LEU A 155 -0.83 -6.12 0.88
C LEU A 155 0.58 -5.63 1.17
N GLY A 156 0.67 -4.46 1.79
CA GLY A 156 1.94 -3.83 2.10
C GLY A 156 2.03 -3.35 3.53
N VAL A 157 3.19 -3.52 4.15
CA VAL A 157 3.47 -3.04 5.52
C VAL A 157 4.53 -1.95 5.49
N SER A 158 4.28 -0.79 6.13
CA SER A 158 5.23 0.33 6.24
C SER A 158 5.72 0.79 4.86
N LEU A 159 6.99 0.60 4.50
CA LEU A 159 7.51 0.82 3.14
C LEU A 159 6.68 0.07 2.08
N GLY A 160 6.33 -1.19 2.35
CA GLY A 160 5.42 -1.95 1.50
C GLY A 160 4.02 -1.34 1.43
N GLY A 161 3.54 -0.67 2.49
CA GLY A 161 2.26 0.05 2.49
C GLY A 161 2.27 1.23 1.52
N HIS A 162 3.38 1.96 1.43
CA HIS A 162 3.57 2.98 0.39
C HIS A 162 3.61 2.37 -1.01
N ALA A 163 4.28 1.22 -1.18
CA ALA A 163 4.27 0.48 -2.44
C ALA A 163 2.86 -0.01 -2.82
N ALA A 164 2.05 -0.44 -1.84
CA ALA A 164 0.67 -0.88 -2.06
C ALA A 164 -0.23 0.26 -2.57
N TRP A 165 -0.09 1.48 -2.03
CA TRP A 165 -0.74 2.67 -2.61
C TRP A 165 -0.35 2.88 -4.08
N SER A 166 0.93 2.70 -4.40
CA SER A 166 1.40 2.81 -5.78
C SER A 166 0.84 1.72 -6.68
N CYS A 167 0.80 0.47 -6.23
CA CYS A 167 0.18 -0.63 -6.98
C CYS A 167 -1.32 -0.35 -7.23
N LEU A 168 -2.04 0.11 -6.20
CA LEU A 168 -3.45 0.47 -6.33
C LEU A 168 -3.70 1.52 -7.40
N LEU A 169 -2.86 2.56 -7.46
CA LEU A 169 -3.05 3.67 -8.40
C LEU A 169 -2.61 3.37 -9.84
N HIS A 170 -1.55 2.59 -10.00
CA HIS A 170 -0.82 2.50 -11.27
C HIS A 170 -0.83 1.12 -11.92
N GLU A 171 -1.29 0.07 -11.22
CA GLU A 171 -1.46 -1.27 -11.77
C GLU A 171 -2.95 -1.60 -11.95
N PRO A 172 -3.50 -1.51 -13.18
CA PRO A 172 -4.91 -1.76 -13.43
C PRO A 172 -5.36 -3.18 -13.06
N ARG A 173 -4.46 -4.18 -13.06
CA ARG A 173 -4.78 -5.56 -12.69
C ARG A 173 -4.99 -5.77 -11.19
N VAL A 174 -4.55 -4.86 -10.33
CA VAL A 174 -4.76 -4.92 -8.88
C VAL A 174 -6.18 -4.45 -8.54
N THR A 175 -7.05 -5.35 -8.11
CA THR A 175 -8.47 -5.02 -7.82
C THR A 175 -8.68 -4.57 -6.37
N ALA A 176 -7.80 -4.98 -5.46
CA ALA A 176 -7.88 -4.59 -4.06
C ALA A 176 -6.52 -4.48 -3.38
N GLY A 177 -6.47 -3.70 -2.31
CA GLY A 177 -5.22 -3.45 -1.59
C GLY A 177 -5.41 -3.28 -0.08
N VAL A 178 -4.49 -3.83 0.70
CA VAL A 178 -4.36 -3.61 2.13
C VAL A 178 -3.09 -2.81 2.39
N VAL A 179 -3.25 -1.60 2.91
CA VAL A 179 -2.17 -0.70 3.29
C VAL A 179 -2.06 -0.70 4.81
N ILE A 180 -0.99 -1.26 5.35
CA ILE A 180 -0.72 -1.25 6.79
C ILE A 180 0.40 -0.26 7.08
N ILE A 181 0.13 0.73 7.95
CA ILE A 181 1.07 1.76 8.43
C ILE A 181 1.87 2.45 7.30
N GLY A 182 1.22 2.62 6.14
CA GLY A 182 1.70 3.44 5.02
C GLY A 182 1.12 4.85 5.06
N CYS A 183 1.51 5.71 4.12
CA CYS A 183 0.96 7.07 4.01
C CYS A 183 0.65 7.42 2.55
N PRO A 184 -0.56 7.98 2.27
CA PRO A 184 -0.95 8.44 0.94
C PRO A 184 -0.56 9.90 0.62
N ASP A 185 0.09 10.61 1.54
CA ASP A 185 0.65 11.96 1.30
C ASP A 185 2.14 11.97 1.64
N TYR A 186 2.95 11.54 0.67
CA TYR A 186 4.39 11.38 0.87
C TYR A 186 5.09 12.71 1.17
N VAL A 187 4.66 13.81 0.54
CA VAL A 187 5.27 15.13 0.76
C VAL A 187 5.01 15.59 2.18
N ASN A 188 3.76 15.49 2.68
CA ASN A 188 3.43 15.89 4.05
C ASN A 188 4.20 15.04 5.09
N LEU A 189 4.36 13.73 4.83
CA LEU A 189 5.18 12.86 5.68
C LEU A 189 6.67 13.26 5.66
N MET A 190 7.23 13.55 4.48
CA MET A 190 8.65 13.94 4.39
C MET A 190 8.92 15.33 4.98
N ALA A 191 8.01 16.29 4.82
CA ALA A 191 8.12 17.60 5.43
C ALA A 191 8.16 17.48 6.97
N ASP A 192 7.31 16.65 7.56
CA ASP A 192 7.33 16.42 9.02
C ASP A 192 8.62 15.71 9.48
N ARG A 193 9.10 14.74 8.70
CA ARG A 193 10.40 14.09 8.98
C ARG A 193 11.56 15.08 8.86
N ALA A 194 11.49 16.05 7.95
CA ALA A 194 12.52 17.09 7.80
C ALA A 194 12.55 18.01 9.03
N ARG A 195 11.37 18.42 9.52
CA ARG A 195 11.19 19.12 10.80
C ARG A 195 11.78 18.35 11.97
N LEU A 196 11.38 17.09 12.13
CA LEU A 196 11.84 16.23 13.24
C LEU A 196 13.33 15.88 13.16
N SER A 197 13.91 15.94 11.96
CA SER A 197 15.35 15.74 11.72
C SER A 197 16.15 17.04 11.83
N LYS A 198 15.49 18.18 12.07
CA LYS A 198 16.12 19.51 12.18
C LYS A 198 16.98 19.83 10.96
N LEU A 199 16.49 19.54 9.75
CA LEU A 199 17.25 19.83 8.54
C LEU A 199 17.57 21.35 8.46
N PRO A 200 18.71 21.75 7.87
CA PRO A 200 19.05 23.16 7.71
C PRO A 200 17.97 23.96 6.95
N SER A 201 17.41 23.38 5.88
CA SER A 201 16.31 23.99 5.10
C SER A 201 15.02 24.18 5.91
N TRP A 202 14.90 23.49 7.05
CA TRP A 202 13.83 23.73 8.02
C TRP A 202 14.20 24.76 9.08
N THR A 203 15.37 24.59 9.71
CA THR A 203 15.74 25.33 10.93
C THR A 203 16.35 26.70 10.67
N LYS A 204 16.87 26.94 9.47
CA LYS A 204 17.50 28.21 9.08
C LYS A 204 16.59 29.11 8.23
N SER A 205 15.44 28.62 7.80
CA SER A 205 14.47 29.39 7.01
C SER A 205 13.52 30.19 7.90
N ASP A 206 12.97 31.28 7.35
CA ASP A 206 11.97 32.13 8.00
C ASP A 206 10.75 32.33 7.07
N PRO A 207 9.54 31.85 7.44
CA PRO A 207 9.25 31.03 8.62
C PRO A 207 9.93 29.64 8.56
N PRO A 208 10.06 28.92 9.70
CA PRO A 208 10.66 27.60 9.72
C PRO A 208 10.02 26.62 8.72
N GLY A 209 10.84 26.01 7.88
CA GLY A 209 10.38 25.09 6.83
C GLY A 209 10.09 25.76 5.48
N ALA A 210 10.12 27.09 5.36
CA ALA A 210 9.81 27.79 4.11
C ALA A 210 10.68 27.36 2.92
N GLU A 211 11.90 26.91 3.18
CA GLU A 211 12.85 26.48 2.14
C GLU A 211 12.94 24.94 2.00
N VAL A 212 12.13 24.16 2.73
CA VAL A 212 12.28 22.70 2.71
C VAL A 212 11.90 22.11 1.36
N LEU A 213 10.82 22.60 0.74
CA LEU A 213 10.40 22.20 -0.61
C LEU A 213 11.25 22.94 -1.63
N GLY A 214 11.90 22.22 -2.54
CA GLY A 214 12.90 22.76 -3.46
C GLY A 214 14.33 22.69 -2.93
N SER A 215 14.54 22.30 -1.66
CA SER A 215 15.90 22.07 -1.11
C SER A 215 16.53 20.77 -1.66
N GLU A 216 17.81 20.54 -1.35
CA GLU A 216 18.51 19.28 -1.67
C GLU A 216 17.80 18.04 -1.07
N ALA A 217 17.13 18.21 0.08
CA ALA A 217 16.38 17.14 0.73
C ALA A 217 15.06 16.81 0.02
N LEU A 218 14.44 17.78 -0.66
CA LEU A 218 13.21 17.63 -1.44
C LEU A 218 13.28 18.46 -2.74
N PRO A 219 14.12 18.08 -3.72
CA PRO A 219 14.33 18.88 -4.92
C PRO A 219 13.08 19.00 -5.78
N THR A 220 12.94 20.07 -6.56
CA THR A 220 11.77 20.30 -7.44
C THR A 220 11.50 19.13 -8.39
N SER A 221 12.53 18.61 -9.06
CA SER A 221 12.40 17.46 -9.97
C SER A 221 11.93 16.17 -9.27
N PHE A 222 12.27 16.03 -7.99
CA PHE A 222 11.78 14.95 -7.15
C PHE A 222 10.30 15.18 -6.80
N LEU A 223 9.91 16.38 -6.39
CA LEU A 223 8.51 16.73 -6.09
C LEU A 223 7.60 16.55 -7.31
N GLU A 224 8.06 16.90 -8.52
CA GLU A 224 7.35 16.62 -9.78
C GLU A 224 7.14 15.12 -10.01
N THR A 225 8.10 14.30 -9.58
CA THR A 225 7.97 12.84 -9.64
C THR A 225 6.98 12.33 -8.59
N VAL A 226 7.01 12.86 -7.37
CA VAL A 226 6.01 12.55 -6.33
C VAL A 226 4.60 12.90 -6.82
N ASN A 227 4.42 14.07 -7.44
CA ASN A 227 3.15 14.52 -8.03
C ASN A 227 2.62 13.65 -9.18
N ARG A 228 3.42 12.73 -9.72
CA ARG A 228 2.96 11.78 -10.74
C ARG A 228 2.51 10.45 -10.15
N TYR A 229 3.04 10.06 -8.98
CA TYR A 229 2.88 8.69 -8.49
C TYR A 229 2.28 8.55 -7.10
N ASP A 230 2.40 9.56 -6.23
CA ASP A 230 1.81 9.58 -4.88
C ASP A 230 0.31 9.92 -4.94
N PRO A 231 -0.57 9.33 -4.08
CA PRO A 231 -2.00 9.61 -4.11
C PRO A 231 -2.33 11.10 -3.96
N ALA A 232 -1.83 11.75 -2.90
CA ALA A 232 -2.08 13.16 -2.64
C ALA A 232 -1.44 14.03 -3.73
N GLY A 233 -0.18 13.77 -4.09
CA GLY A 233 0.50 14.51 -5.15
C GLY A 233 -0.21 14.44 -6.51
N MET A 234 -0.72 13.26 -6.88
CA MET A 234 -1.41 13.05 -8.16
C MET A 234 -2.77 13.75 -8.23
N MET A 235 -3.52 13.78 -7.12
CA MET A 235 -4.87 14.34 -7.08
C MET A 235 -4.84 15.84 -6.75
N LEU A 236 -4.18 16.23 -5.66
CA LEU A 236 -4.26 17.58 -5.13
C LEU A 236 -3.54 18.63 -5.99
N LYS A 237 -2.65 18.23 -6.92
CA LYS A 237 -2.09 19.16 -7.91
C LYS A 237 -3.14 19.74 -8.87
N HIS A 238 -4.33 19.15 -8.92
CA HIS A 238 -5.47 19.60 -9.72
C HIS A 238 -6.55 20.29 -8.88
N VAL A 239 -6.29 20.56 -7.60
CA VAL A 239 -7.22 21.19 -6.67
C VAL A 239 -6.60 22.48 -6.17
N ASP A 240 -7.29 23.60 -6.32
CA ASP A 240 -6.93 24.85 -5.66
C ASP A 240 -7.12 24.70 -4.15
N CYS A 241 -6.02 24.36 -3.47
CA CYS A 241 -5.99 24.23 -2.01
C CYS A 241 -5.87 25.59 -1.30
N GLY A 242 -5.95 26.69 -2.03
CA GLY A 242 -5.67 28.04 -1.53
C GLY A 242 -4.17 28.28 -1.32
N PRO A 243 -3.81 29.43 -0.73
CA PRO A 243 -2.42 29.75 -0.44
C PRO A 243 -1.83 28.74 0.55
N SER A 244 -0.72 28.11 0.15
CA SER A 244 0.05 27.26 1.07
C SER A 244 0.58 28.11 2.22
N THR A 245 0.20 27.76 3.45
CA THR A 245 0.69 28.38 4.68
C THR A 245 2.01 27.80 5.16
N GLY A 246 2.55 26.80 4.46
CA GLY A 246 3.78 26.10 4.79
C GLY A 246 3.90 24.73 4.13
N PRO A 247 5.03 24.03 4.35
CA PRO A 247 5.29 22.73 3.74
C PRO A 247 4.47 21.58 4.36
N LEU A 248 3.88 21.81 5.54
CA LEU A 248 2.99 20.85 6.20
C LEU A 248 1.57 21.16 5.78
N ARG A 249 0.88 20.13 5.30
CA ARG A 249 -0.54 20.22 5.03
C ARG A 249 -1.30 20.06 6.34
N GLU A 250 -2.04 21.09 6.70
CA GLU A 250 -2.86 21.16 7.92
C GLU A 250 -4.24 21.71 7.57
N GLY A 251 -5.24 21.34 8.37
CA GLY A 251 -6.62 21.74 8.16
C GLY A 251 -7.35 20.95 7.05
N PRO A 252 -8.65 21.23 6.85
CA PRO A 252 -9.45 20.56 5.83
C PRO A 252 -9.07 21.04 4.42
N LEU A 253 -9.16 20.14 3.45
CA LEU A 253 -9.02 20.46 2.02
C LEU A 253 -10.36 20.86 1.43
N PRO A 254 -10.41 21.84 0.51
CA PRO A 254 -11.64 22.17 -0.19
C PRO A 254 -12.06 21.03 -1.12
N GLN A 255 -13.38 20.87 -1.30
CA GLN A 255 -13.90 20.01 -2.35
C GLN A 255 -13.64 20.66 -3.72
N PRO A 256 -13.23 19.88 -4.74
CA PRO A 256 -12.92 20.41 -6.06
C PRO A 256 -14.16 21.03 -6.71
N SER A 257 -13.99 22.14 -7.42
CA SER A 257 -15.00 22.74 -8.30
C SER A 257 -15.39 21.77 -9.42
N GLU A 258 -16.51 22.03 -10.10
CA GLU A 258 -16.95 21.20 -11.24
C GLU A 258 -15.86 21.08 -12.32
N SER A 259 -15.12 22.16 -12.59
CA SER A 259 -14.03 22.16 -13.57
C SER A 259 -12.84 21.27 -13.15
N GLU A 260 -12.49 21.28 -11.87
CA GLU A 260 -11.42 20.44 -11.31
C GLU A 260 -11.87 18.98 -11.25
N GLN A 261 -13.14 18.73 -10.92
CA GLN A 261 -13.74 17.40 -10.99
C GLN A 261 -13.67 16.83 -12.41
N GLN A 262 -13.95 17.63 -13.46
CA GLN A 262 -13.84 17.16 -14.85
C GLN A 262 -12.41 16.68 -15.20
N VAL A 263 -11.38 17.28 -14.61
CA VAL A 263 -9.98 16.85 -14.76
C VAL A 263 -9.68 15.59 -13.92
N LEU A 264 -10.17 15.55 -12.69
CA LEU A 264 -9.89 14.47 -11.75
C LEU A 264 -10.63 13.17 -12.08
N ARG A 265 -11.86 13.24 -12.59
CA ARG A 265 -12.69 12.06 -12.89
C ARG A 265 -11.98 11.03 -13.78
N PRO A 266 -11.44 11.35 -14.97
CA PRO A 266 -10.73 10.35 -15.78
C PRO A 266 -9.49 9.78 -15.09
N ILE A 267 -8.81 10.57 -14.24
CA ILE A 267 -7.65 10.10 -13.45
C ILE A 267 -8.11 9.06 -12.44
N LEU A 268 -9.13 9.37 -11.63
CA LEU A 268 -9.68 8.44 -10.63
C LEU A 268 -10.35 7.22 -11.27
N THR A 269 -11.02 7.37 -12.41
CA THR A 269 -11.61 6.24 -13.14
C THR A 269 -10.55 5.24 -13.56
N ARG A 270 -9.46 5.72 -14.16
CA ARG A 270 -8.35 4.85 -14.55
C ARG A 270 -7.64 4.24 -13.34
N ALA A 271 -7.42 5.04 -12.30
CA ALA A 271 -6.58 4.66 -11.18
C ALA A 271 -7.30 3.80 -10.14
N LEU A 272 -8.59 4.03 -9.87
CA LEU A 272 -9.23 3.55 -8.65
C LEU A 272 -10.65 3.00 -8.83
N ALA A 273 -11.31 3.23 -9.98
CA ALA A 273 -12.69 2.79 -10.14
C ALA A 273 -12.84 1.28 -9.88
N GLY A 274 -13.89 0.94 -9.11
CA GLY A 274 -14.19 -0.43 -8.69
C GLY A 274 -13.28 -0.99 -7.60
N LYS A 275 -12.13 -0.36 -7.28
CA LYS A 275 -11.16 -0.96 -6.36
C LYS A 275 -11.66 -0.96 -4.90
N ARG A 276 -11.20 -1.95 -4.14
CA ARG A 276 -11.42 -2.05 -2.69
C ARG A 276 -10.12 -1.79 -1.94
N ILE A 277 -10.14 -0.95 -0.92
CA ILE A 277 -8.95 -0.53 -0.18
C ILE A 277 -9.22 -0.67 1.32
N LEU A 278 -8.29 -1.30 2.03
CA LEU A 278 -8.21 -1.27 3.48
C LEU A 278 -6.96 -0.50 3.90
N ASN A 279 -7.12 0.61 4.61
CA ASN A 279 -6.06 1.36 5.25
C ASN A 279 -6.06 1.04 6.75
N LEU A 280 -4.95 0.53 7.27
CA LEU A 280 -4.74 0.17 8.67
C LEU A 280 -3.62 1.03 9.25
N SER A 281 -3.89 1.78 10.32
CA SER A 281 -2.93 2.70 10.92
C SER A 281 -2.81 2.52 12.43
N GLY A 282 -1.63 2.82 12.99
CA GLY A 282 -1.42 2.87 14.44
C GLY A 282 -1.68 4.27 15.00
N GLY A 283 -2.56 4.39 16.00
CA GLY A 283 -2.91 5.66 16.63
C GLY A 283 -1.75 6.33 17.37
N LYS A 284 -0.73 5.56 17.78
CA LYS A 284 0.49 6.05 18.44
C LYS A 284 1.72 5.99 17.53
N ASP A 285 1.54 5.75 16.24
CA ASP A 285 2.64 5.68 15.28
C ASP A 285 3.39 7.04 15.19
N LYS A 286 4.70 7.01 15.45
CA LYS A 286 5.59 8.18 15.36
C LYS A 286 6.50 8.15 14.13
N LEU A 287 6.53 7.05 13.38
CA LEU A 287 7.33 6.89 12.17
C LEU A 287 6.52 7.20 10.93
N VAL A 288 5.27 6.75 10.89
CA VAL A 288 4.26 7.09 9.87
C VAL A 288 2.97 7.51 10.58
N PRO A 289 2.94 8.70 11.19
CA PRO A 289 1.76 9.13 11.96
C PRO A 289 0.54 9.26 11.06
N TYR A 290 -0.60 8.66 11.44
CA TYR A 290 -1.84 8.69 10.67
C TYR A 290 -2.24 10.11 10.23
N HIS A 291 -2.13 11.08 11.14
CA HIS A 291 -2.50 12.47 10.90
C HIS A 291 -1.69 13.16 9.77
N ARG A 292 -0.58 12.58 9.30
CA ARG A 292 0.15 13.08 8.11
C ARG A 292 -0.55 12.71 6.80
N GLY A 293 -1.29 11.61 6.77
CA GLY A 293 -2.15 11.22 5.63
C GLY A 293 -3.62 11.59 5.81
N GLU A 294 -4.06 11.83 7.05
CA GLU A 294 -5.46 12.06 7.42
C GLU A 294 -6.14 13.18 6.62
N VAL A 295 -5.46 14.31 6.40
CA VAL A 295 -6.02 15.43 5.65
C VAL A 295 -6.44 15.01 4.23
N PHE A 296 -5.57 14.28 3.53
CA PHE A 296 -5.88 13.72 2.21
C PHE A 296 -6.93 12.61 2.31
N LEU A 297 -6.83 11.71 3.30
CA LEU A 297 -7.78 10.62 3.47
C LEU A 297 -9.20 11.13 3.72
N ASN A 298 -9.38 12.19 4.51
CA ASN A 298 -10.69 12.79 4.75
C ASN A 298 -11.27 13.37 3.46
N TRP A 299 -10.48 14.12 2.71
CA TRP A 299 -10.87 14.63 1.39
C TRP A 299 -11.22 13.50 0.41
N PHE A 300 -10.43 12.43 0.41
CA PHE A 300 -10.64 11.27 -0.46
C PHE A 300 -11.89 10.49 -0.08
N LYS A 301 -12.12 10.26 1.23
CA LYS A 301 -13.34 9.63 1.77
C LYS A 301 -14.59 10.39 1.35
N GLU A 302 -14.60 11.72 1.50
CA GLU A 302 -15.73 12.55 1.04
C GLU A 302 -15.96 12.40 -0.46
N SER A 303 -14.88 12.45 -1.25
CA SER A 303 -14.92 12.36 -2.72
C SER A 303 -15.51 11.04 -3.23
N ILE A 304 -15.12 9.90 -2.62
CA ILE A 304 -15.55 8.56 -3.05
C ILE A 304 -16.79 8.04 -2.32
N SER A 305 -17.29 8.75 -1.31
CA SER A 305 -18.46 8.33 -0.55
C SER A 305 -19.67 8.09 -1.48
N SER A 306 -20.69 7.39 -0.96
CA SER A 306 -21.88 7.08 -1.75
C SER A 306 -22.60 8.31 -2.30
N ASN A 307 -22.41 9.48 -1.68
CA ASN A 307 -22.94 10.79 -2.11
C ASN A 307 -21.84 11.74 -2.64
N GLY A 308 -20.58 11.29 -2.68
CA GLY A 308 -19.46 12.07 -3.18
C GLY A 308 -19.51 12.29 -4.69
N TRP A 309 -18.75 13.28 -5.16
CA TRP A 309 -18.68 13.64 -6.58
C TRP A 309 -18.06 12.54 -7.46
N PHE A 310 -17.32 11.61 -6.85
CA PHE A 310 -16.82 10.39 -7.48
C PHE A 310 -17.46 9.11 -6.92
N GLY A 311 -18.63 9.22 -6.27
CA GLY A 311 -19.34 8.07 -5.71
C GLY A 311 -19.76 7.02 -6.74
N ASP A 312 -19.89 7.39 -8.02
CA ASP A 312 -20.15 6.46 -9.12
C ASP A 312 -18.90 5.70 -9.59
N GLY A 313 -17.71 6.12 -9.15
CA GLY A 313 -16.48 5.36 -9.33
C GLY A 313 -16.44 4.06 -8.53
N ALA A 314 -17.41 3.81 -7.64
CA ALA A 314 -17.55 2.57 -6.89
C ALA A 314 -16.27 2.18 -6.13
N VAL A 315 -15.54 3.13 -5.56
CA VAL A 315 -14.38 2.82 -4.71
C VAL A 315 -14.87 2.42 -3.33
N SER A 316 -14.39 1.30 -2.80
CA SER A 316 -14.61 0.95 -1.39
C SER A 316 -13.36 1.27 -0.58
N LEU A 317 -13.48 2.02 0.50
CA LEU A 317 -12.40 2.34 1.42
C LEU A 317 -12.82 2.02 2.86
N GLU A 318 -12.05 1.15 3.49
CA GLU A 318 -12.08 0.94 4.94
C GLU A 318 -10.85 1.61 5.55
N ASP A 319 -11.03 2.53 6.49
CA ASP A 319 -9.97 3.28 7.16
C ASP A 319 -10.04 3.01 8.66
N ILE A 320 -9.12 2.18 9.14
CA ILE A 320 -9.17 1.58 10.48
C ILE A 320 -7.91 1.94 11.27
N ILE A 321 -8.11 2.41 12.49
CA ILE A 321 -7.02 2.84 13.39
C ILE A 321 -7.02 1.94 14.63
N ASP A 322 -5.92 1.23 14.87
CA ASP A 322 -5.68 0.64 16.21
C ASP A 322 -5.15 1.76 17.11
N GLU A 323 -5.98 2.23 18.05
CA GLU A 323 -5.68 3.43 18.84
C GLU A 323 -4.45 3.26 19.74
N THR A 324 -4.08 2.00 20.02
CA THR A 324 -3.00 1.66 20.94
C THR A 324 -1.69 1.37 20.25
N ALA A 325 -1.73 0.96 18.98
CA ALA A 325 -0.57 0.53 18.20
C ALA A 325 0.37 1.69 17.87
N ALA A 326 1.68 1.42 17.95
CA ALA A 326 2.72 2.29 17.43
C ALA A 326 2.99 1.99 15.93
N HIS A 327 4.24 2.05 15.48
CA HIS A 327 4.63 1.62 14.14
C HIS A 327 4.81 0.09 14.09
N GLU A 328 3.70 -0.63 14.17
CA GLU A 328 3.66 -2.08 14.27
C GLU A 328 2.39 -2.66 13.63
N VAL A 329 2.42 -3.95 13.34
CA VAL A 329 1.27 -4.74 12.92
C VAL A 329 0.79 -5.53 14.13
N THR A 330 -0.36 -5.14 14.69
CA THR A 330 -0.98 -5.86 15.80
C THR A 330 -1.77 -7.07 15.29
N ALA A 331 -2.11 -8.00 16.20
CA ALA A 331 -2.97 -9.12 15.86
C ALA A 331 -4.34 -8.65 15.32
N LYS A 332 -4.89 -7.55 15.85
CA LYS A 332 -6.16 -6.97 15.39
C LYS A 332 -6.05 -6.45 13.95
N MET A 333 -4.96 -5.76 13.62
CA MET A 333 -4.71 -5.32 12.24
C MET A 333 -4.58 -6.50 11.28
N ALA A 334 -3.88 -7.56 11.69
CA ALA A 334 -3.75 -8.77 10.88
C ALA A 334 -5.10 -9.47 10.68
N ASP A 335 -5.94 -9.52 11.71
CA ASP A 335 -7.30 -10.09 11.63
C ASP A 335 -8.20 -9.29 10.68
N GLU A 336 -8.14 -7.94 10.70
CA GLU A 336 -8.84 -7.10 9.71
C GLU A 336 -8.31 -7.29 8.28
N ALA A 337 -6.99 -7.44 8.11
CA ALA A 337 -6.40 -7.70 6.80
C ALA A 337 -6.88 -9.04 6.21
N VAL A 338 -6.85 -10.11 7.01
CA VAL A 338 -7.34 -11.44 6.61
C VAL A 338 -8.83 -11.40 6.29
N ARG A 339 -9.64 -10.79 7.16
CA ARG A 339 -11.09 -10.60 6.94
C ARG A 339 -11.35 -9.89 5.61
N PHE A 340 -10.71 -8.75 5.39
CA PHE A 340 -10.91 -7.94 4.19
C PHE A 340 -10.54 -8.68 2.91
N ILE A 341 -9.44 -9.43 2.90
CA ILE A 341 -9.03 -10.23 1.74
C ILE A 341 -10.07 -11.31 1.45
N SER A 342 -10.50 -12.07 2.46
CA SER A 342 -11.50 -13.11 2.29
C SER A 342 -12.87 -12.57 1.84
N GLU A 343 -13.31 -11.43 2.37
CA GLU A 343 -14.52 -10.74 1.90
C GLU A 343 -14.37 -10.13 0.51
N THR A 344 -13.15 -9.77 0.11
CA THR A 344 -12.84 -9.33 -1.25
C THR A 344 -12.99 -10.45 -2.24
N LEU A 345 -12.36 -11.60 -1.97
CA LEU A 345 -12.42 -12.77 -2.84
C LEU A 345 -13.83 -13.39 -2.89
N ALA A 346 -14.59 -13.29 -1.80
CA ALA A 346 -15.98 -13.76 -1.76
C ALA A 346 -16.95 -12.80 -2.47
N ALA A 347 -16.56 -11.54 -2.68
CA ALA A 347 -17.36 -10.62 -3.47
C ALA A 347 -17.26 -11.04 -4.94
N GLY A 348 -18.41 -11.36 -5.53
CA GLY A 348 -18.51 -11.61 -6.97
C GLY A 348 -18.21 -10.35 -7.81
N PRO A 349 -18.40 -10.43 -9.13
CA PRO A 349 -18.24 -9.26 -10.00
C PRO A 349 -19.10 -8.09 -9.52
N ASP A 350 -18.60 -6.87 -9.76
CA ASP A 350 -19.27 -5.66 -9.34
C ASP A 350 -20.72 -5.61 -9.86
N LYS A 351 -21.65 -5.38 -8.93
CA LYS A 351 -23.06 -5.20 -9.27
C LYS A 351 -23.23 -3.86 -9.99
N ALA A 352 -24.03 -3.88 -11.07
CA ALA A 352 -24.41 -2.65 -11.76
C ALA A 352 -25.02 -1.63 -10.78
N GLY A 353 -24.55 -0.38 -10.84
CA GLY A 353 -25.01 0.69 -9.96
C GLY A 353 -24.38 0.70 -8.56
N ARG A 354 -23.34 -0.11 -8.28
CA ARG A 354 -22.56 0.01 -7.04
C ARG A 354 -22.03 1.44 -6.91
N ARG A 355 -22.30 2.07 -5.77
CA ARG A 355 -21.72 3.34 -5.37
C ARG A 355 -20.52 3.10 -4.46
N GLY A 356 -19.67 4.10 -4.31
CA GLY A 356 -18.55 4.04 -3.39
C GLY A 356 -19.02 3.94 -1.94
N SER A 357 -18.16 3.38 -1.10
CA SER A 357 -18.45 3.09 0.30
C SER A 357 -17.25 3.41 1.16
N VAL A 358 -17.50 4.07 2.29
CA VAL A 358 -16.49 4.41 3.29
C VAL A 358 -16.87 3.77 4.62
N ARG A 359 -15.94 3.05 5.23
CA ARG A 359 -16.05 2.56 6.61
C ARG A 359 -14.90 3.13 7.41
N GLU A 360 -15.20 3.80 8.51
CA GLU A 360 -14.21 4.26 9.48
C GLU A 360 -14.36 3.47 10.77
N SER A 361 -13.25 3.04 11.36
CA SER A 361 -13.30 2.28 12.61
C SER A 361 -12.06 2.49 13.48
N LYS A 362 -12.23 2.26 14.77
CA LYS A 362 -11.16 2.26 15.77
C LYS A 362 -11.21 0.93 16.50
N ILE A 363 -10.08 0.24 16.60
CA ILE A 363 -9.99 -1.15 17.11
C ILE A 363 -9.07 -1.31 18.31
#